data_AF-A0A2V7YC24-F1
#
_entry.id   AF-A0A2V7YC24-F1
#
_cell.length_a   1.000
_cell.length_b   1.000
_cell.length_c   1.000
_cell.angle_alpha   90.00
_cell.angle_beta   90.00
_cell.angle_gamma   90.00
#
_symmetry.space_group_name_H-M   'P 1'
#
loop_
_entity.id
_entity.type
_entity.pdbx_description
1 polymer ?
#
loop_
_entity_poly.entity_id
_entity_poly.type
_entity_poly.pdbx_seq_one_letter_code
_entity_poly.pdbx_strand_id
1 'polypeptide(L)'
;MLFDAKAAVEKSIKRSGIPYTFIHCNGFFTYWAASLGDLTRLGGPLPPDEVNVYGDGNVLAAMTSLSDVATVTVRAVMDPRMRDKEIHMTPNTITQNLLIALWQTTSRRTVKRNSVPAAELEKVIASSTAPEQGMALVVAQLHRSMWIRGDSVKRVPTSLEATEVYPEMAFQTIEQALRELA
;
A
#
# COMPACT_ATOMS: atom_id res chain seq x y z
N MET A 1 14.34 7.96 2.56
CA MET A 1 14.44 8.68 1.27
C MET A 1 13.08 8.87 0.60
N LEU A 2 12.35 7.79 0.23
CA LEU A 2 11.08 7.94 -0.49
C LEU A 2 9.99 8.67 0.33
N PHE A 3 9.73 8.23 1.56
CA PHE A 3 8.70 8.83 2.42
C PHE A 3 9.09 10.21 2.94
N ASP A 4 10.39 10.43 3.23
CA ASP A 4 10.89 11.70 3.77
C ASP A 4 10.74 12.85 2.76
N ALA A 5 10.97 12.58 1.46
CA ALA A 5 10.79 13.56 0.41
C ALA A 5 9.32 14.02 0.28
N LYS A 6 8.36 13.08 0.30
CA LYS A 6 6.93 13.39 0.28
C LYS A 6 6.50 14.20 1.52
N ALA A 7 6.92 13.77 2.71
CA ALA A 7 6.62 14.46 3.95
C ALA A 7 7.18 15.90 3.96
N ALA A 8 8.37 16.13 3.39
CA ALA A 8 8.94 17.46 3.25
C ALA A 8 8.11 18.37 2.32
N VAL A 9 7.62 17.83 1.20
CA VAL A 9 6.72 18.55 0.28
C VAL A 9 5.41 18.91 0.98
N GLU A 10 4.76 17.95 1.65
CA GLU A 10 3.52 18.18 2.40
C GLU A 10 3.68 19.28 3.46
N LYS A 11 4.78 19.24 4.23
CA LYS A 11 5.11 20.26 5.22
C LYS A 11 5.32 21.63 4.58
N SER A 12 5.97 21.68 3.42
CA SER A 12 6.18 22.93 2.68
C SER A 12 4.87 23.52 2.18
N ILE A 13 3.98 22.70 1.63
CA ILE A 13 2.65 23.11 1.17
C ILE A 13 1.85 23.68 2.35
N LYS A 14 1.78 22.95 3.48
CA LYS A 14 1.10 23.43 4.70
C LYS A 14 1.60 24.81 5.16
N ARG A 15 2.92 25.03 5.14
CA ARG A 15 3.52 26.31 5.54
C ARG A 15 3.28 27.45 4.54
N SER A 16 3.08 27.13 3.26
CA SER A 16 2.86 28.13 2.22
C SER A 16 1.48 28.79 2.25
N GLY A 17 0.51 28.19 2.96
CA GLY A 17 -0.88 28.63 2.95
C GLY A 17 -1.63 28.32 1.66
N ILE A 18 -1.03 27.58 0.72
CA ILE A 18 -1.71 27.06 -0.46
C ILE A 18 -2.76 26.03 0.00
N PRO A 19 -4.03 26.17 -0.41
CA PRO A 19 -5.07 25.22 -0.06
C PRO A 19 -4.71 23.82 -0.54
N TYR A 20 -4.87 22.82 0.32
CA TYR A 20 -4.47 21.45 0.00
C TYR A 20 -5.52 20.41 0.36
N THR A 21 -5.41 19.26 -0.30
CA THR A 21 -5.96 18.00 0.18
C THR A 21 -4.92 16.92 -0.06
N PHE A 22 -4.47 16.23 0.99
CA PHE A 22 -3.59 15.07 0.83
C PHE A 22 -4.39 13.77 0.91
N ILE A 23 -4.23 12.92 -0.08
CA ILE A 23 -4.92 11.63 -0.16
C ILE A 23 -3.88 10.52 0.01
N HIS A 24 -3.91 9.89 1.18
CA HIS A 24 -3.05 8.77 1.55
C HIS A 24 -3.74 7.48 1.12
N CYS A 25 -3.51 7.11 -0.14
CA CYS A 25 -4.18 5.99 -0.81
C CYS A 25 -3.55 4.61 -0.54
N ASN A 26 -2.41 4.53 0.15
CA ASN A 26 -1.74 3.27 0.50
C ASN A 26 -1.40 2.38 -0.73
N GLY A 27 -1.44 1.07 -0.58
CA GLY A 27 -1.01 0.13 -1.63
C GLY A 27 -2.08 -0.15 -2.69
N PHE A 28 -1.78 0.02 -3.97
CA PHE A 28 -2.75 -0.35 -5.02
C PHE A 28 -2.87 -1.86 -5.21
N PHE A 29 -4.09 -2.36 -5.40
CA PHE A 29 -4.36 -3.76 -5.69
C PHE A 29 -3.56 -4.29 -6.89
N THR A 30 -3.45 -3.49 -7.96
CA THR A 30 -2.72 -3.82 -9.19
C THR A 30 -1.24 -4.13 -8.97
N TYR A 31 -0.65 -3.66 -7.87
CA TYR A 31 0.72 -3.99 -7.49
C TYR A 31 0.76 -4.96 -6.31
N TRP A 32 0.11 -4.62 -5.21
CA TRP A 32 0.27 -5.33 -3.94
C TRP A 32 -0.61 -6.58 -3.84
N ALA A 33 -1.89 -6.50 -4.20
CA ALA A 33 -2.75 -7.67 -4.19
C ALA A 33 -2.35 -8.65 -5.31
N ALA A 34 -2.08 -8.12 -6.51
CA ALA A 34 -1.70 -8.93 -7.66
C ALA A 34 -0.39 -9.70 -7.48
N SER A 35 0.57 -9.14 -6.74
CA SER A 35 1.83 -9.82 -6.40
C SER A 35 1.81 -10.56 -5.05
N LEU A 36 0.63 -10.70 -4.42
CA LEU A 36 0.46 -11.31 -3.10
C LEU A 36 1.38 -10.69 -2.01
N GLY A 37 1.60 -9.38 -2.11
CA GLY A 37 2.43 -8.59 -1.21
C GLY A 37 3.92 -8.57 -1.56
N ASP A 38 4.35 -9.28 -2.61
CA ASP A 38 5.74 -9.38 -3.03
C ASP A 38 6.01 -8.61 -4.34
N LEU A 39 6.30 -7.32 -4.23
CA LEU A 39 6.66 -6.49 -5.38
C LEU A 39 7.88 -6.98 -6.19
N THR A 40 8.70 -7.92 -5.69
CA THR A 40 9.77 -8.52 -6.50
C THR A 40 9.23 -9.42 -7.61
N ARG A 41 7.95 -9.80 -7.55
CA ARG A 41 7.24 -10.60 -8.56
C ARG A 41 6.63 -9.77 -9.69
N LEU A 42 6.66 -8.44 -9.57
CA LEU A 42 6.23 -7.57 -10.65
C LEU A 42 7.10 -7.77 -11.89
N GLY A 43 6.47 -7.80 -13.06
CA GLY A 43 7.13 -8.10 -14.34
C GLY A 43 7.10 -9.57 -14.75
N GLY A 44 6.61 -10.46 -13.88
CA GLY A 44 6.30 -11.87 -14.20
C GLY A 44 4.80 -12.14 -14.26
N PRO A 45 4.40 -13.43 -14.38
CA PRO A 45 3.00 -13.85 -14.26
C PRO A 45 2.42 -13.49 -12.89
N LEU A 46 1.20 -12.96 -12.88
CA LEU A 46 0.47 -12.58 -11.67
C LEU A 46 -0.88 -13.30 -11.62
N PRO A 47 -1.29 -13.84 -10.46
CA PRO A 47 -0.49 -13.97 -9.23
C PRO A 47 0.65 -14.99 -9.38
N PRO A 48 1.75 -14.82 -8.64
CA PRO A 48 2.94 -15.65 -8.79
C PRO A 48 2.72 -17.05 -8.19
N ASP A 49 3.39 -18.06 -8.74
CA ASP A 49 3.41 -19.42 -8.17
C ASP A 49 4.32 -19.54 -6.93
N GLU A 50 5.17 -18.54 -6.68
CA GLU A 50 6.05 -18.43 -5.53
C GLU A 50 6.13 -16.98 -5.04
N VAL A 51 6.06 -16.77 -3.72
CA VAL A 51 6.02 -15.46 -3.07
C VAL A 51 6.98 -15.41 -1.88
N ASN A 52 7.62 -14.26 -1.67
CA ASN A 52 8.35 -13.96 -0.44
C ASN A 52 7.40 -13.41 0.63
N VAL A 53 7.45 -13.98 1.83
CA VAL A 53 6.74 -13.52 3.03
C VAL A 53 7.71 -12.75 3.91
N TYR A 54 7.41 -11.49 4.16
CA TYR A 54 8.30 -10.58 4.87
C TYR A 54 8.00 -10.54 6.37
N GLY A 55 9.05 -10.69 7.18
CA GLY A 55 8.90 -10.82 8.63
C GLY A 55 8.14 -12.10 8.97
N ASP A 56 7.13 -12.00 9.83
CA ASP A 56 6.23 -13.09 10.18
C ASP A 56 4.95 -13.13 9.32
N GLY A 57 4.77 -12.13 8.43
CA GLY A 57 3.59 -11.98 7.57
C GLY A 57 2.30 -11.54 8.28
N ASN A 58 2.37 -11.10 9.55
CA ASN A 58 1.19 -10.76 10.37
C ASN A 58 1.00 -9.26 10.62
N VAL A 59 1.84 -8.41 10.04
CA VAL A 59 1.66 -6.96 10.08
C VAL A 59 0.51 -6.55 9.14
N LEU A 60 -0.41 -5.72 9.65
CA LEU A 60 -1.52 -5.19 8.86
C LEU A 60 -1.03 -4.13 7.87
N ALA A 61 -1.56 -4.20 6.66
CA ALA A 61 -1.36 -3.20 5.63
C ALA A 61 -2.67 -2.82 4.94
N ALA A 62 -2.80 -1.54 4.63
CA ALA A 62 -3.91 -1.00 3.86
C ALA A 62 -3.61 -1.04 2.37
N MET A 63 -4.63 -1.39 1.59
CA MET A 63 -4.59 -1.38 0.14
C MET A 63 -5.89 -0.88 -0.47
N THR A 64 -5.89 -0.50 -1.73
CA THR A 64 -7.05 0.11 -2.39
C THR A 64 -7.05 -0.14 -3.89
N SER A 65 -8.20 0.02 -4.52
CA SER A 65 -8.31 -0.01 -5.98
C SER A 65 -7.93 1.34 -6.58
N LEU A 66 -7.41 1.32 -7.81
CA LEU A 66 -7.14 2.56 -8.54
C LEU A 66 -8.42 3.36 -8.83
N SER A 67 -9.54 2.67 -9.09
CA SER A 67 -10.86 3.29 -9.31
C SER A 67 -11.39 4.01 -8.08
N ASP A 68 -11.20 3.43 -6.88
CA ASP A 68 -11.61 4.07 -5.63
C ASP A 68 -10.76 5.32 -5.37
N VAL A 69 -9.45 5.25 -5.62
CA VAL A 69 -8.55 6.41 -5.50
C VAL A 69 -8.97 7.52 -6.44
N ALA A 70 -9.27 7.20 -7.70
CA ALA A 70 -9.75 8.19 -8.66
C ALA A 70 -11.06 8.83 -8.20
N THR A 71 -12.00 8.03 -7.71
CA THR A 71 -13.31 8.48 -7.24
C THR A 71 -13.18 9.39 -6.02
N VAL A 72 -12.43 8.97 -5.00
CA VAL A 72 -12.14 9.79 -3.80
C VAL A 72 -11.43 11.08 -4.18
N THR A 73 -10.48 11.03 -5.10
CA THR A 73 -9.75 12.22 -5.57
C THR A 73 -10.68 13.23 -6.22
N VAL A 74 -11.52 12.80 -7.16
CA VAL A 74 -12.49 13.70 -7.84
C VAL A 74 -13.49 14.27 -6.84
N ARG A 75 -14.01 13.46 -5.92
CA ARG A 75 -14.95 13.92 -4.89
C ARG A 75 -14.30 14.93 -3.94
N ALA A 76 -13.06 14.69 -3.52
CA ALA A 76 -12.34 15.58 -2.63
C ALA A 76 -12.09 16.96 -3.23
N VAL A 77 -11.82 17.03 -4.54
CA VAL A 77 -11.68 18.32 -5.25
C VAL A 77 -12.98 19.13 -5.20
N MET A 78 -14.13 18.47 -5.28
CA MET A 78 -15.45 19.12 -5.32
C MET A 78 -16.07 19.36 -3.95
N ASP A 79 -15.47 18.85 -2.88
CA ASP A 79 -16.01 18.91 -1.52
C ASP A 79 -15.33 20.05 -0.71
N PRO A 80 -16.05 21.14 -0.41
CA PRO A 80 -15.49 22.25 0.37
C PRO A 80 -14.97 21.84 1.75
N ARG A 81 -15.47 20.73 2.32
CA ARG A 81 -15.03 20.20 3.61
C ARG A 81 -13.59 19.67 3.56
N MET A 82 -13.08 19.34 2.37
CA MET A 82 -11.75 18.74 2.17
C MET A 82 -10.63 19.77 2.03
N ARG A 83 -10.96 21.06 2.08
CA ARG A 83 -9.98 22.13 2.10
C ARG A 83 -9.10 22.04 3.35
N ASP A 84 -7.80 22.02 3.13
CA ASP A 84 -6.76 21.91 4.16
C ASP A 84 -6.87 20.64 5.01
N LYS A 85 -7.38 19.55 4.39
CA LYS A 85 -7.57 18.24 5.02
C LYS A 85 -6.67 17.16 4.44
N GLU A 86 -6.62 16.07 5.18
CA GLU A 86 -5.96 14.83 4.77
C GLU A 86 -6.97 13.70 4.86
N ILE A 87 -7.00 12.85 3.85
CA ILE A 87 -7.88 11.67 3.77
C ILE A 87 -6.98 10.44 3.73
N HIS A 88 -7.20 9.51 4.66
CA HIS A 88 -6.65 8.17 4.61
C HIS A 88 -7.65 7.23 3.93
N MET A 89 -7.13 6.27 3.17
CA MET A 89 -7.94 5.19 2.58
C MET A 89 -7.50 3.87 3.17
N THR A 90 -8.20 3.39 4.19
CA THR A 90 -7.95 2.07 4.80
C THR A 90 -9.14 1.08 4.76
N PRO A 91 -10.07 1.16 3.77
CA PRO A 91 -11.25 0.28 3.74
C PRO A 91 -10.87 -1.21 3.61
N ASN A 92 -9.69 -1.48 3.07
CA ASN A 92 -9.16 -2.82 2.91
C ASN A 92 -7.83 -2.94 3.65
N THR A 93 -7.87 -3.55 4.83
CA THR A 93 -6.69 -3.80 5.64
C THR A 93 -6.53 -5.30 5.86
N ILE A 94 -5.36 -5.83 5.53
CA ILE A 94 -5.08 -7.27 5.59
C ILE A 94 -3.61 -7.52 5.95
N THR A 95 -3.31 -8.68 6.50
CA THR A 95 -1.91 -9.13 6.65
C THR A 95 -1.45 -9.87 5.40
N GLN A 96 -0.14 -9.98 5.17
CA GLN A 96 0.37 -10.73 4.02
C GLN A 96 -0.07 -12.20 4.06
N ASN A 97 -0.05 -12.83 5.24
CA ASN A 97 -0.50 -14.21 5.41
C ASN A 97 -1.97 -14.40 5.04
N LEU A 98 -2.84 -13.48 5.45
CA LEU A 98 -4.26 -13.52 5.13
C LEU A 98 -4.51 -13.22 3.66
N LEU A 99 -3.76 -12.30 3.04
CA LEU A 99 -3.83 -12.03 1.60
C LEU A 99 -3.53 -13.30 0.78
N ILE A 100 -2.45 -13.99 1.13
CA ILE A 100 -2.06 -15.23 0.47
C ILE A 100 -3.12 -16.33 0.69
N ALA A 101 -3.61 -16.48 1.93
CA ALA A 101 -4.64 -17.49 2.23
C ALA A 101 -5.96 -17.21 1.49
N LEU A 102 -6.36 -15.94 1.39
CA LEU A 102 -7.53 -15.51 0.64
C LEU A 102 -7.36 -15.86 -0.85
N TRP A 103 -6.22 -15.53 -1.46
CA TRP A 103 -5.92 -15.91 -2.84
C TRP A 103 -5.99 -17.43 -3.07
N GLN A 104 -5.37 -18.23 -2.21
CA GLN A 104 -5.43 -19.69 -2.31
C GLN A 104 -6.86 -20.22 -2.24
N THR A 105 -7.70 -19.62 -1.39
CA THR A 105 -9.10 -19.98 -1.24
C THR A 105 -9.90 -19.61 -2.49
N THR A 106 -9.72 -18.39 -2.99
CA THR A 106 -10.44 -17.86 -4.16
C THR A 106 -10.08 -18.61 -5.45
N SER A 107 -8.78 -18.86 -5.67
CA SER A 107 -8.26 -19.49 -6.89
C SER A 107 -8.25 -21.02 -6.87
N ARG A 108 -8.37 -21.63 -5.67
CA ARG A 108 -8.12 -23.06 -5.43
C ARG A 108 -6.71 -23.51 -5.85
N ARG A 109 -5.77 -22.57 -5.98
CA ARG A 109 -4.35 -22.82 -6.28
C ARG A 109 -3.52 -22.77 -5.01
N THR A 110 -2.32 -23.34 -5.09
CA THR A 110 -1.30 -23.22 -4.05
C THR A 110 -0.22 -22.23 -4.50
N VAL A 111 0.49 -21.65 -3.54
CA VAL A 111 1.64 -20.78 -3.81
C VAL A 111 2.79 -21.18 -2.88
N LYS A 112 3.98 -21.33 -3.43
CA LYS A 112 5.18 -21.59 -2.64
C LYS A 112 5.56 -20.34 -1.86
N ARG A 113 5.91 -20.50 -0.58
CA ARG A 113 6.27 -19.37 0.30
C ARG A 113 7.73 -19.47 0.70
N ASN A 114 8.47 -18.37 0.55
CA ASN A 114 9.80 -18.21 1.13
C ASN A 114 9.75 -17.19 2.25
N SER A 115 10.49 -17.40 3.33
CA SER A 115 10.59 -16.42 4.42
C SER A 115 11.73 -15.43 4.14
N VAL A 116 11.46 -14.14 4.32
CA VAL A 116 12.45 -13.06 4.27
C VAL A 116 12.43 -12.33 5.61
N PRO A 117 13.46 -12.52 6.46
CA PRO A 117 13.56 -11.83 7.75
C PRO A 117 13.68 -10.31 7.58
N ALA A 118 13.17 -9.56 8.56
CA ALA A 118 13.30 -8.09 8.57
C ALA A 118 14.77 -7.63 8.44
N ALA A 119 15.69 -8.35 9.10
CA ALA A 119 17.12 -8.04 9.06
C ALA A 119 17.72 -8.13 7.64
N GLU A 120 17.16 -8.97 6.77
CA GLU A 120 17.59 -9.06 5.37
C GLU A 120 17.22 -7.79 4.60
N LEU A 121 16.00 -7.29 4.78
CA LEU A 121 15.59 -6.00 4.21
C LEU A 121 16.46 -4.85 4.71
N GLU A 122 16.78 -4.80 6.01
CA GLU A 122 17.65 -3.75 6.56
C GLU A 122 19.05 -3.81 5.95
N LYS A 123 19.60 -5.01 5.74
CA LYS A 123 20.90 -5.17 5.08
C LYS A 123 20.89 -4.63 3.66
N VAL A 124 19.86 -4.93 2.87
CA VAL A 124 19.69 -4.39 1.51
C VAL A 124 19.64 -2.86 1.56
N ILE A 125 18.84 -2.30 2.47
CA ILE A 125 18.69 -0.84 2.61
C ILE A 125 19.99 -0.16 3.01
N ALA A 126 20.75 -0.74 3.95
CA ALA A 126 22.00 -0.17 4.44
C ALA A 126 23.16 -0.25 3.43
N SER A 127 23.15 -1.26 2.56
CA SER A 127 24.21 -1.50 1.56
C SER A 127 23.97 -0.82 0.21
N SER A 128 22.77 -0.30 -0.02
CA SER A 128 22.42 0.35 -1.28
C SER A 128 23.08 1.72 -1.39
N THR A 129 24.13 1.81 -2.21
CA THR A 129 24.97 3.02 -2.37
C THR A 129 25.08 3.50 -3.81
N ALA A 130 24.64 2.69 -4.78
CA ALA A 130 24.79 2.97 -6.21
C ALA A 130 23.44 3.25 -6.92
N PRO A 131 23.40 4.11 -7.96
CA PRO A 131 22.17 4.47 -8.68
C PRO A 131 21.41 3.27 -9.27
N GLU A 132 22.12 2.27 -9.78
CA GLU A 132 21.56 1.05 -10.37
C GLU A 132 20.86 0.14 -9.33
N GLN A 133 21.20 0.28 -8.05
CA GLN A 133 20.51 -0.40 -6.94
C GLN A 133 19.22 0.33 -6.53
N GLY A 134 18.90 1.46 -7.17
CA GLY A 134 17.77 2.31 -6.82
C GLY A 134 16.44 1.57 -6.76
N MET A 135 16.18 0.64 -7.68
CA MET A 135 14.93 -0.12 -7.67
C MET A 135 14.89 -1.15 -6.53
N ALA A 136 15.97 -1.90 -6.31
CA ALA A 136 16.06 -2.85 -5.20
C ALA A 136 15.91 -2.15 -3.84
N LEU A 137 16.53 -0.97 -3.70
CA LEU A 137 16.38 -0.11 -2.52
C LEU A 137 14.93 0.35 -2.33
N VAL A 138 14.28 0.83 -3.39
CA VAL A 138 12.88 1.28 -3.32
C VAL A 138 11.96 0.13 -2.91
N VAL A 139 12.10 -1.03 -3.55
CA VAL A 139 11.30 -2.22 -3.24
C VAL A 139 11.52 -2.66 -1.80
N ALA A 140 12.77 -2.77 -1.33
CA ALA A 140 13.07 -3.13 0.06
C ALA A 140 12.50 -2.11 1.06
N GLN A 141 12.56 -0.81 0.76
CA GLN A 141 11.97 0.23 1.60
C GLN A 141 10.43 0.13 1.66
N LEU A 142 9.78 -0.18 0.54
CA LEU A 142 8.34 -0.39 0.48
C LEU A 142 7.91 -1.63 1.26
N HIS A 143 8.58 -2.77 1.08
CA HIS A 143 8.32 -3.99 1.85
C HIS A 143 8.55 -3.78 3.35
N ARG A 144 9.64 -3.11 3.74
CA ARG A 144 9.88 -2.75 5.14
C ARG A 144 8.74 -1.89 5.69
N SER A 145 8.33 -0.87 4.95
CA SER A 145 7.26 0.02 5.39
C SER A 145 5.92 -0.70 5.54
N MET A 146 5.58 -1.56 4.57
CA MET A 146 4.30 -2.27 4.55
C MET A 146 4.24 -3.44 5.52
N TRP A 147 5.22 -4.35 5.49
CA TRP A 147 5.13 -5.66 6.16
C TRP A 147 5.97 -5.79 7.42
N ILE A 148 6.88 -4.85 7.71
CA ILE A 148 7.65 -4.85 8.96
C ILE A 148 7.15 -3.76 9.90
N ARG A 149 6.99 -2.53 9.38
CA ARG A 149 6.61 -1.38 10.19
C ARG A 149 5.10 -1.14 10.24
N GLY A 150 4.34 -1.62 9.25
CA GLY A 150 2.90 -1.38 9.14
C GLY A 150 2.55 0.09 8.98
N ASP A 151 3.36 0.85 8.24
CA ASP A 151 3.19 2.31 8.16
C ASP A 151 1.89 2.71 7.42
N SER A 152 1.37 1.87 6.51
CA SER A 152 0.13 2.16 5.75
C SER A 152 -1.14 2.24 6.61
N VAL A 153 -1.15 1.62 7.80
CA VAL A 153 -2.28 1.67 8.73
C VAL A 153 -2.07 2.72 9.83
N LYS A 154 -0.89 3.35 9.90
CA LYS A 154 -0.61 4.44 10.85
C LYS A 154 -1.20 5.73 10.30
N ARG A 155 -2.35 6.12 10.84
CA ARG A 155 -3.03 7.36 10.48
C ARG A 155 -2.35 8.56 11.14
N VAL A 156 -2.31 9.67 10.41
CA VAL A 156 -2.11 10.98 11.03
C VAL A 156 -3.34 11.24 11.92
N PRO A 157 -3.21 11.61 13.20
CA PRO A 157 -4.36 11.76 14.10
C PRO A 157 -5.46 12.71 13.61
N THR A 158 -5.09 13.70 12.78
CA THR A 158 -6.02 14.68 12.20
C THR A 158 -6.57 14.28 10.83
N SER A 159 -6.15 13.13 10.29
CA SER A 159 -6.63 12.64 8.99
C SER A 159 -8.04 12.05 9.11
N LEU A 160 -8.88 12.39 8.13
CA LEU A 160 -10.20 11.82 7.95
C LEU A 160 -10.08 10.43 7.30
N GLU A 161 -11.04 9.54 7.52
CA GLU A 161 -11.11 8.27 6.78
C GLU A 161 -12.06 8.40 5.58
N ALA A 162 -11.67 7.86 4.43
CA ALA A 162 -12.47 7.95 3.21
C ALA A 162 -13.87 7.32 3.38
N THR A 163 -13.99 6.23 4.14
CA THR A 163 -15.27 5.56 4.44
C THR A 163 -16.17 6.38 5.37
N GLU A 164 -15.61 7.28 6.19
CA GLU A 164 -16.38 8.20 7.04
C GLU A 164 -16.81 9.45 6.26
N VAL A 165 -15.95 9.94 5.35
CA VAL A 165 -16.23 11.13 4.53
C VAL A 165 -17.24 10.84 3.41
N TYR A 166 -17.16 9.65 2.81
CA TYR A 166 -17.99 9.18 1.70
C TYR A 166 -18.65 7.83 2.03
N PRO A 167 -19.56 7.77 3.03
CA PRO A 167 -20.16 6.51 3.50
C PRO A 167 -21.04 5.79 2.47
N GLU A 168 -21.50 6.49 1.44
CA GLU A 168 -22.29 5.95 0.34
C GLU A 168 -21.44 5.22 -0.72
N MET A 169 -20.11 5.37 -0.67
CA MET A 169 -19.21 4.76 -1.64
C MET A 169 -18.99 3.27 -1.32
N ALA A 170 -19.26 2.41 -2.30
CA ALA A 170 -18.92 1.00 -2.22
C ALA A 170 -17.47 0.78 -2.71
N PHE A 171 -16.52 0.77 -1.78
CA PHE A 171 -15.11 0.51 -2.08
C PHE A 171 -14.93 -0.94 -2.58
N GLN A 172 -14.11 -1.14 -3.61
CA GLN A 172 -13.78 -2.48 -4.10
C GLN A 172 -13.02 -3.24 -3.01
N THR A 173 -13.42 -4.49 -2.77
CA THR A 173 -12.76 -5.33 -1.75
C THR A 173 -11.53 -6.03 -2.31
N ILE A 174 -10.58 -6.39 -1.43
CA ILE A 174 -9.44 -7.25 -1.81
C ILE A 174 -9.92 -8.56 -2.43
N GLU A 175 -10.98 -9.15 -1.89
CA GLU A 175 -11.53 -10.40 -2.42
C GLU A 175 -12.05 -10.24 -3.85
N GLN A 176 -12.73 -9.13 -4.15
CA GLN A 176 -13.15 -8.82 -5.53
C GLN A 176 -11.94 -8.69 -6.45
N ALA A 177 -10.92 -7.93 -6.03
CA ALA A 177 -9.69 -7.77 -6.81
C ALA A 177 -8.95 -9.10 -7.03
N LEU A 178 -8.92 -10.00 -6.05
CA LEU A 178 -8.30 -11.32 -6.19
C LEU A 178 -9.12 -12.25 -7.11
N ARG A 179 -10.45 -12.15 -7.12
CA ARG A 179 -11.30 -12.91 -8.05
C ARG A 179 -11.05 -12.53 -9.51
N GLU A 180 -10.74 -11.26 -9.78
CA GLU A 180 -10.39 -10.78 -11.13
C GLU A 180 -9.06 -11.35 -11.64
N LEU A 181 -8.24 -11.89 -10.75
CA LEU A 181 -6.93 -12.48 -11.04
C LEU A 181 -6.95 -14.02 -11.10
N ALA A 182 -8.07 -14.64 -10.73
CA ALA A 182 -8.24 -16.09 -10.52
C ALA A 182 -8.49 -16.88 -11.80
#